data_AF-A0A955ILB9-F1
#
_entry.id   AF-A0A955ILB9-F1
#
_cell.length_a   1.000
_cell.length_b   1.000
_cell.length_c   1.000
_cell.angle_alpha   90.00
_cell.angle_beta   90.00
_cell.angle_gamma   90.00
#
_symmetry.space_group_name_H-M   'P 1'
#
loop_
_entity.id
_entity.type
_entity.pdbx_description
1 polymer ?
#
loop_
_entity_poly.entity_id
_entity_poly.type
_entity_poly.pdbx_seq_one_letter_code
_entity_poly.pdbx_strand_id
1 'polypeptide(L)'
;YADPRTGTTSLEGGTLYTTELRPVTGPGLPPTGSRQAFHVAEAGGPVLINPFADPDAVNLDTVSRTGGRVLNGGRVVRNIPMKLQLSTPSYNRVRVLMDAVNTVFPREPKQLDETAHGESDETIKITVPPSYRDRPQEFVELLMHTSIYQAGAEATAMSTKRLLLANPGSAQDASWRWEALGKRVIPVIQDLYDFSEELPRMAALRAGARLNDALVVPPLIEMANSASLDTRLRAIRLLEDAGFNPRIDLALREMLDDDAVDVRLAAYEALITRNDPLMRHYDVNGRFMLDIIPSRIPMIYVTQTGEPRIAVFGTGLEIPRPILAEAWSGRFMIRGQADNPNLEVYYRAADAPQGLIQLVGPKLDEFIVFLGHRASADEPKPGLDMSYGQVVGILHRLWRDKHLAVDFKAEQDRVLAAILRREKDVAITERPEFGDERSDPDFDFLDPNAGGPPSGDLGSIEMPPLPSR
;
A
#
# COMPACT_ATOMS: atom_id res chain seq x y z
N TYR A 1 11.41 -26.76 18.60
CA TYR A 1 10.72 -27.23 17.38
C TYR A 1 9.24 -27.29 17.71
N ALA A 2 8.42 -26.48 17.04
CA ALA A 2 6.98 -26.46 17.23
C ALA A 2 6.34 -27.18 16.04
N ASP A 3 5.67 -28.30 16.29
CA ASP A 3 4.86 -29.01 15.29
C ASP A 3 3.39 -28.58 15.50
N PRO A 4 2.60 -28.30 14.46
CA PRO A 4 1.17 -28.05 14.60
C PRO A 4 0.39 -29.15 15.34
N ARG A 5 0.95 -30.37 15.42
CA ARG A 5 0.38 -31.52 16.14
C ARG A 5 0.88 -31.66 17.58
N THR A 6 1.94 -30.96 17.96
CA THR A 6 2.34 -30.85 19.36
C THR A 6 1.56 -29.68 19.95
N GLY A 7 1.04 -29.79 21.19
CA GLY A 7 0.15 -28.82 21.83
C GLY A 7 0.77 -27.45 22.10
N THR A 8 1.25 -26.78 21.05
CA THR A 8 1.93 -25.50 21.04
C THR A 8 0.91 -24.41 21.30
N THR A 9 1.05 -23.72 22.42
CA THR A 9 0.13 -22.67 22.87
C THR A 9 0.49 -21.29 22.32
N SER A 10 1.74 -21.08 21.88
CA SER A 10 2.23 -19.82 21.32
C SER A 10 3.44 -20.02 20.40
N LEU A 11 3.55 -19.23 19.33
CA LEU A 11 4.75 -19.12 18.48
C LEU A 11 5.65 -17.90 18.82
N GLU A 12 5.43 -17.28 19.98
CA GLU A 12 6.11 -16.04 20.38
C GLU A 12 7.63 -16.27 20.54
N GLY A 13 8.44 -15.36 19.99
CA GLY A 13 9.91 -15.52 19.96
C GLY A 13 10.39 -16.63 19.02
N GLY A 14 9.49 -17.27 18.27
CA GLY A 14 9.82 -18.30 17.31
C GLY A 14 10.59 -17.76 16.11
N THR A 15 11.41 -18.61 15.51
CA THR A 15 12.08 -18.35 14.22
C THR A 15 11.69 -19.45 13.23
N LEU A 16 11.22 -19.05 12.06
CA LEU A 16 10.99 -19.95 10.94
C LEU A 16 12.32 -20.28 10.28
N TYR A 17 12.69 -21.55 10.28
CA TYR A 17 13.83 -22.04 9.49
C TYR A 17 13.54 -21.92 8.00
N THR A 18 14.61 -21.79 7.20
CA THR A 18 14.51 -21.66 5.74
C THR A 18 13.61 -22.76 5.16
N THR A 19 12.49 -22.33 4.57
CA THR A 19 11.44 -23.17 4.03
C THR A 19 11.32 -22.91 2.54
N GLU A 20 11.39 -23.96 1.73
CA GLU A 20 11.18 -23.86 0.28
C GLU A 20 9.71 -23.58 -0.05
N LEU A 21 9.46 -22.54 -0.84
CA LEU A 21 8.16 -22.18 -1.36
C LEU A 21 8.01 -22.67 -2.81
N ARG A 22 6.85 -23.26 -3.09
CA ARG A 22 6.49 -23.82 -4.41
C ARG A 22 5.15 -23.23 -4.86
N PRO A 23 4.98 -22.98 -6.16
CA PRO A 23 3.71 -22.50 -6.70
C PRO A 23 2.64 -23.56 -6.52
N VAL A 24 1.47 -23.10 -6.11
CA VAL A 24 0.27 -23.89 -5.85
C VAL A 24 -0.74 -23.57 -6.93
N THR A 25 -1.42 -24.57 -7.49
CA THR A 25 -2.51 -24.35 -8.46
C THR A 25 -3.84 -24.65 -7.79
N GLY A 26 -4.76 -23.69 -7.78
CA GLY A 26 -6.07 -23.85 -7.13
C GLY A 26 -6.03 -23.63 -5.60
N PRO A 27 -7.00 -24.17 -4.83
CA PRO A 27 -7.24 -23.81 -3.43
C PRO A 27 -6.24 -24.46 -2.45
N GLY A 28 -4.94 -24.25 -2.63
CA GLY A 28 -3.91 -24.74 -1.70
C GLY A 28 -3.29 -26.10 -2.06
N LEU A 29 -3.69 -26.73 -3.16
CA LEU A 29 -3.15 -28.02 -3.59
C LEU A 29 -1.92 -27.84 -4.49
N PRO A 30 -0.82 -28.58 -4.26
CA PRO A 30 0.29 -28.61 -5.20
C PRO A 30 -0.25 -29.01 -6.59
N PRO A 31 0.26 -28.43 -7.68
CA PRO A 31 -0.25 -28.69 -9.03
C PRO A 31 -0.41 -30.19 -9.26
N THR A 32 -1.66 -30.61 -9.47
CA THR A 32 -1.99 -31.99 -9.82
C THR A 32 -1.56 -32.25 -11.26
N GLY A 33 -0.28 -32.61 -11.40
CA GLY A 33 0.36 -33.01 -12.64
C GLY A 33 1.66 -33.76 -12.35
N SER A 34 2.13 -34.57 -13.29
CA SER A 34 3.33 -35.41 -13.16
C SER A 34 4.65 -34.63 -12.99
N ARG A 35 4.62 -33.30 -12.99
CA ARG A 35 5.77 -32.43 -12.75
C ARG A 35 5.61 -31.75 -11.41
N GLN A 36 6.42 -32.18 -10.44
CA GLN A 36 6.55 -31.50 -9.16
C GLN A 36 6.90 -30.02 -9.40
N ALA A 37 6.15 -29.11 -8.79
CA ALA A 37 6.43 -27.68 -8.87
C ALA A 37 7.86 -27.39 -8.39
N PHE A 38 8.64 -26.66 -9.20
CA PHE A 38 9.98 -26.24 -8.82
C PHE A 38 9.92 -25.35 -7.56
N HIS A 39 10.98 -25.36 -6.73
CA HIS A 39 11.14 -24.32 -5.71
C HIS A 39 11.31 -22.97 -6.41
N VAL A 40 10.49 -21.99 -6.07
CA VAL A 40 10.50 -20.65 -6.71
C VAL A 40 10.98 -19.59 -5.73
N ALA A 41 10.77 -19.79 -4.44
CA ALA A 41 11.21 -18.89 -3.39
C ALA A 41 11.60 -19.68 -2.13
N GLU A 42 12.25 -19.00 -1.19
CA GLU A 42 12.53 -19.47 0.16
C GLU A 42 11.92 -18.47 1.15
N ALA A 43 11.48 -18.94 2.29
CA ALA A 43 11.04 -18.09 3.39
C ALA A 43 11.70 -18.48 4.71
N GLY A 44 12.13 -17.52 5.50
CA GLY A 44 12.68 -17.73 6.82
C GLY A 44 12.79 -16.43 7.60
N GLY A 45 12.96 -16.53 8.93
CA GLY A 45 13.13 -15.36 9.79
C GLY A 45 12.28 -15.39 11.06
N PRO A 46 12.37 -14.34 11.88
CA PRO A 46 11.65 -14.24 13.14
C PRO A 46 10.13 -14.18 12.89
N VAL A 47 9.38 -14.95 13.67
CA VAL A 47 7.91 -15.00 13.60
C VAL A 47 7.35 -13.84 14.41
N LEU A 48 6.64 -12.94 13.73
CA LEU A 48 5.84 -11.90 14.34
C LEU A 48 4.43 -12.43 14.61
N ILE A 49 4.08 -12.55 15.89
CA ILE A 49 2.69 -12.67 16.33
C ILE A 49 2.09 -11.26 16.43
N ASN A 50 0.77 -11.15 16.36
CA ASN A 50 0.08 -9.91 16.64
C ASN A 50 0.62 -9.28 17.96
N PRO A 51 1.32 -8.13 17.89
CA PRO A 51 1.96 -7.51 19.05
C PRO A 51 0.96 -6.89 20.04
N PHE A 52 -0.32 -6.85 19.67
CA PHE A 52 -1.40 -6.27 20.49
C PHE A 52 -2.12 -7.29 21.37
N ALA A 53 -1.87 -8.59 21.18
CA ALA A 53 -2.40 -9.63 22.04
C ALA A 53 -1.61 -9.64 23.37
N ASP A 54 -2.33 -9.64 24.51
CA ASP A 54 -1.69 -9.70 25.82
C ASP A 54 -1.12 -11.13 26.04
N PRO A 55 0.19 -11.30 26.33
CA PRO A 55 0.77 -12.63 26.36
C PRO A 55 0.22 -13.54 27.45
N ASP A 56 -0.48 -13.01 28.45
CA ASP A 56 -1.06 -13.80 29.55
C ASP A 56 -2.59 -14.00 29.42
N ALA A 57 -3.25 -13.38 28.41
CA ALA A 57 -4.66 -13.57 28.12
C ALA A 57 -4.90 -14.88 27.35
N VAL A 58 -4.79 -16.02 28.05
CA VAL A 58 -5.19 -17.32 27.51
C VAL A 58 -6.72 -17.36 27.43
N ASN A 59 -7.28 -17.52 26.23
CA ASN A 59 -8.73 -17.66 25.93
C ASN A 59 -9.63 -16.41 26.09
N LEU A 60 -9.09 -15.20 26.23
CA LEU A 60 -9.88 -13.96 26.27
C LEU A 60 -9.77 -13.09 25.00
N ASP A 61 -8.69 -13.26 24.22
CA ASP A 61 -8.53 -12.58 22.93
C ASP A 61 -9.02 -13.46 21.77
N THR A 62 -9.79 -12.87 20.86
CA THR A 62 -10.28 -13.47 19.60
C THR A 62 -9.16 -13.74 18.59
N VAL A 63 -7.89 -13.63 19.02
CA VAL A 63 -6.71 -13.56 18.16
C VAL A 63 -5.92 -14.87 18.24
N SER A 64 -5.72 -15.51 17.09
CA SER A 64 -4.94 -16.76 16.99
C SER A 64 -3.46 -16.53 17.29
N ARG A 65 -2.95 -17.14 18.37
CA ARG A 65 -1.53 -17.12 18.79
C ARG A 65 -0.71 -18.26 18.18
N THR A 66 -1.38 -19.17 17.47
CA THR A 66 -0.79 -20.31 16.76
C THR A 66 -0.48 -19.99 15.30
N GLY A 67 -0.83 -18.78 14.84
CA GLY A 67 -0.45 -18.24 13.55
C GLY A 67 0.42 -17.00 13.73
N GLY A 68 1.50 -16.90 12.96
CA GLY A 68 2.37 -15.73 12.93
C GLY A 68 2.75 -15.37 11.49
N ARG A 69 3.19 -14.12 11.30
CA ARG A 69 3.69 -13.61 10.01
C ARG A 69 5.20 -13.47 10.10
N VAL A 70 5.92 -13.77 9.03
CA VAL A 70 7.35 -13.46 8.93
C VAL A 70 7.49 -12.22 8.07
N LEU A 71 7.87 -11.12 8.69
CA LEU A 71 8.09 -9.85 7.98
C LEU A 71 9.39 -9.93 7.18
N ASN A 72 9.34 -9.48 5.93
CA ASN A 72 10.46 -9.49 4.98
C ASN A 72 11.23 -10.82 4.86
N GLY A 73 10.60 -11.96 5.19
CA GLY A 73 11.30 -13.25 5.25
C GLY A 73 11.41 -13.99 3.92
N GLY A 74 10.70 -13.52 2.89
CA GLY A 74 10.60 -14.19 1.60
C GLY A 74 11.68 -13.74 0.61
N ARG A 75 12.37 -14.70 -0.01
CA ARG A 75 13.36 -14.46 -1.07
C ARG A 75 13.03 -15.27 -2.31
N VAL A 76 12.92 -14.60 -3.46
CA VAL A 76 12.74 -15.27 -4.75
C VAL A 76 14.06 -15.89 -5.21
N VAL A 77 14.04 -17.20 -5.47
CA VAL A 77 15.20 -17.98 -5.95
C VAL A 77 15.15 -18.15 -7.47
N ARG A 78 13.95 -18.32 -8.04
CA ARG A 78 13.77 -18.51 -9.48
C ARG A 78 12.73 -17.54 -10.03
N ASN A 79 13.05 -16.94 -11.18
CA ASN A 79 12.10 -16.11 -11.90
C ASN A 79 11.16 -17.00 -12.72
N ILE A 80 9.87 -16.70 -12.71
CA ILE A 80 8.89 -17.32 -13.60
C ILE A 80 8.89 -16.50 -14.90
N PRO A 81 9.23 -17.09 -16.07
CA PRO A 81 9.23 -16.35 -17.32
C PRO A 81 7.79 -16.03 -17.74
N MET A 82 7.57 -14.82 -18.27
CA MET A 82 6.30 -14.45 -18.87
C MET A 82 6.31 -14.81 -20.35
N LYS A 83 5.16 -15.16 -20.90
CA LYS A 83 5.01 -15.49 -22.31
C LYS A 83 3.86 -14.69 -22.91
N LEU A 84 4.14 -14.03 -24.03
CA LEU A 84 3.14 -13.42 -24.88
C LEU A 84 2.82 -14.41 -26.00
N GLN A 85 1.56 -14.83 -26.08
CA GLN A 85 1.09 -15.76 -27.09
C GLN A 85 0.24 -15.03 -28.13
N LEU A 86 0.55 -15.25 -29.40
CA LEU A 86 -0.24 -14.75 -30.52
C LEU A 86 -1.44 -15.67 -30.74
N SER A 87 -2.60 -15.09 -31.02
CA SER A 87 -3.79 -15.86 -31.39
C SER A 87 -3.68 -16.51 -32.78
N THR A 88 -2.81 -15.99 -33.64
CA THR A 88 -2.54 -16.53 -34.97
C THR A 88 -1.03 -16.62 -35.19
N PRO A 89 -0.48 -17.82 -35.47
CA PRO A 89 0.95 -18.00 -35.71
C PRO A 89 1.45 -17.15 -36.89
N SER A 90 2.52 -16.39 -36.68
CA SER A 90 3.15 -15.58 -37.73
C SER A 90 4.55 -15.12 -37.33
N TYR A 91 5.58 -15.65 -38.01
CA TYR A 91 6.98 -15.22 -37.82
C TYR A 91 7.19 -13.72 -38.04
N ASN A 92 6.53 -13.13 -39.03
CA ASN A 92 6.65 -11.69 -39.32
C ASN A 92 6.07 -10.86 -38.17
N ARG A 93 4.93 -11.26 -37.60
CA ARG A 93 4.30 -10.53 -36.49
C ARG A 93 5.10 -10.67 -35.21
N VAL A 94 5.60 -11.87 -34.93
CA VAL A 94 6.53 -12.11 -33.81
C VAL A 94 7.73 -11.18 -33.92
N ARG A 95 8.37 -11.10 -35.09
CA ARG A 95 9.52 -10.21 -35.30
C ARG A 95 9.21 -8.74 -35.05
N VAL A 96 8.12 -8.22 -35.61
CA VAL A 96 7.72 -6.82 -35.41
C VAL A 96 7.41 -6.53 -33.94
N LEU A 97 6.75 -7.45 -33.23
CA LEU A 97 6.47 -7.29 -31.80
C LEU A 97 7.75 -7.32 -30.96
N MET A 98 8.68 -8.24 -31.26
CA MET A 98 9.99 -8.27 -30.59
C MET A 98 10.74 -6.97 -30.78
N ASP A 99 10.83 -6.48 -32.03
CA ASP A 99 11.53 -5.24 -32.36
C ASP A 99 10.89 -4.04 -31.64
N ALA A 100 9.56 -3.96 -31.58
CA ALA A 100 8.84 -2.90 -30.87
C ALA A 100 9.13 -2.94 -29.36
N VAL A 101 9.06 -4.11 -28.73
CA VAL A 101 9.30 -4.28 -27.29
C VAL A 101 10.77 -4.01 -26.94
N ASN A 102 11.72 -4.57 -27.68
CA ASN A 102 13.15 -4.38 -27.43
C ASN A 102 13.62 -2.94 -27.71
N THR A 103 12.89 -2.18 -28.53
CA THR A 103 13.20 -0.76 -28.75
C THR A 103 12.70 0.12 -27.59
N VAL A 104 11.54 -0.18 -26.99
CA VAL A 104 11.06 0.55 -25.79
C VAL A 104 11.82 0.10 -24.53
N PHE A 105 12.05 -1.19 -24.40
CA PHE A 105 12.73 -1.82 -23.26
C PHE A 105 14.03 -2.48 -23.73
N PRO A 106 15.08 -1.66 -23.98
CA PRO A 106 16.37 -2.20 -24.35
C PRO A 106 16.94 -3.06 -23.23
N ARG A 107 17.85 -3.97 -23.60
CA ARG A 107 18.54 -4.82 -22.64
C ARG A 107 19.27 -3.98 -21.60
N GLU A 108 18.94 -4.20 -20.33
CA GLU A 108 19.55 -3.48 -19.21
C GLU A 108 20.82 -4.20 -18.69
N PRO A 109 21.71 -3.48 -17.97
CA PRO A 109 22.82 -4.10 -17.26
C PRO A 109 22.32 -5.19 -16.30
N LYS A 110 23.02 -6.33 -16.23
CA LYS A 110 22.65 -7.56 -15.46
C LYS A 110 21.55 -8.42 -16.08
N GLN A 111 20.99 -8.03 -17.23
CA GLN A 111 20.09 -8.88 -18.00
C GLN A 111 20.90 -9.82 -18.92
N LEU A 112 20.60 -11.11 -18.89
CA LEU A 112 21.30 -12.12 -19.71
C LEU A 112 20.83 -12.09 -21.17
N ASP A 113 19.51 -12.09 -21.37
CA ASP A 113 18.86 -12.13 -22.68
C ASP A 113 18.22 -10.77 -23.03
N GLU A 114 17.73 -10.61 -24.25
CA GLU A 114 16.85 -9.50 -24.62
C GLU A 114 15.53 -9.54 -23.84
N THR A 115 14.83 -8.40 -23.77
CA THR A 115 13.56 -8.29 -23.03
C THR A 115 12.48 -9.14 -23.67
N ALA A 116 12.38 -9.11 -25.00
CA ALA A 116 11.53 -9.99 -25.79
C ALA A 116 12.38 -10.91 -26.67
N HIS A 117 12.10 -12.21 -26.58
CA HIS A 117 12.74 -13.24 -27.39
C HIS A 117 11.70 -14.20 -27.96
N GLY A 118 11.69 -14.39 -29.27
CA GLY A 118 10.77 -15.30 -29.96
C GLY A 118 11.20 -16.75 -29.78
N GLU A 119 10.39 -17.56 -29.11
CA GLU A 119 10.62 -19.00 -28.99
C GLU A 119 10.05 -19.76 -30.20
N SER A 120 8.93 -19.28 -30.77
CA SER A 120 8.26 -19.87 -31.93
C SER A 120 7.52 -18.81 -32.76
N ASP A 121 6.77 -19.23 -33.78
CA ASP A 121 5.88 -18.37 -34.57
C ASP A 121 4.62 -17.88 -33.82
N GLU A 122 4.36 -18.44 -32.64
CA GLU A 122 3.23 -18.08 -31.79
C GLU A 122 3.63 -17.56 -30.39
N THR A 123 4.85 -17.85 -29.93
CA THR A 123 5.26 -17.58 -28.55
C THR A 123 6.46 -16.65 -28.48
N ILE A 124 6.31 -15.57 -27.71
CA ILE A 124 7.39 -14.64 -27.34
C ILE A 124 7.63 -14.77 -25.84
N LYS A 125 8.83 -15.16 -25.45
CA LYS A 125 9.30 -15.13 -24.06
C LYS A 125 9.62 -13.68 -23.69
N ILE A 126 9.01 -13.22 -22.60
CA ILE A 126 9.24 -11.91 -22.02
C ILE A 126 10.01 -12.06 -20.70
N THR A 127 11.15 -11.38 -20.63
CA THR A 127 11.99 -11.32 -19.44
C THR A 127 11.79 -9.96 -18.79
N VAL A 128 11.40 -9.93 -17.51
CA VAL A 128 11.21 -8.66 -16.77
C VAL A 128 12.57 -7.95 -16.65
N PRO A 129 12.70 -6.70 -17.10
CA PRO A 129 13.94 -5.94 -16.94
C PRO A 129 14.28 -5.72 -15.45
N PRO A 130 15.56 -5.67 -15.07
CA PRO A 130 16.02 -5.38 -13.71
C PRO A 130 15.35 -4.16 -13.05
N SER A 131 15.11 -3.08 -13.80
CA SER A 131 14.45 -1.86 -13.28
C SER A 131 13.00 -2.06 -12.85
N TYR A 132 12.35 -3.12 -13.34
CA TYR A 132 10.97 -3.47 -13.01
C TYR A 132 10.88 -4.73 -12.14
N ARG A 133 11.99 -5.21 -11.58
CA ARG A 133 12.03 -6.46 -10.80
C ARG A 133 11.05 -6.46 -9.62
N ASP A 134 10.96 -5.34 -8.93
CA ASP A 134 10.08 -5.18 -7.77
C ASP A 134 8.67 -4.72 -8.17
N ARG A 135 8.46 -4.37 -9.45
CA ARG A 135 7.19 -3.86 -10.01
C ARG A 135 6.83 -4.56 -11.33
N PRO A 136 6.71 -5.90 -11.35
CA PRO A 136 6.45 -6.65 -12.58
C PRO A 136 5.07 -6.33 -13.18
N GLN A 137 4.08 -5.98 -12.34
CA GLN A 137 2.75 -5.62 -12.81
C GLN A 137 2.75 -4.33 -13.64
N GLU A 138 3.51 -3.31 -13.22
CA GLU A 138 3.66 -2.07 -13.99
C GLU A 138 4.30 -2.33 -15.36
N PHE A 139 5.30 -3.21 -15.41
CA PHE A 139 5.92 -3.60 -16.66
C PHE A 139 4.93 -4.32 -17.60
N VAL A 140 4.06 -5.19 -17.08
CA VAL A 140 3.01 -5.82 -17.89
C VAL A 140 2.05 -4.78 -18.45
N GLU A 141 1.61 -3.82 -17.64
CA GLU A 141 0.73 -2.75 -18.12
C GLU A 141 1.40 -1.91 -19.22
N LEU A 142 2.67 -1.52 -19.03
CA LEU A 142 3.40 -0.78 -20.06
C LEU A 142 3.61 -1.60 -21.34
N LEU A 143 3.89 -2.90 -21.21
CA LEU A 143 4.02 -3.82 -22.33
C LEU A 143 2.71 -3.89 -23.12
N MET A 144 1.58 -4.01 -22.44
CA MET A 144 0.24 -4.06 -23.06
C MET A 144 -0.14 -2.75 -23.77
N HIS A 145 0.39 -1.61 -23.30
CA HIS A 145 0.14 -0.29 -23.88
C HIS A 145 1.21 0.18 -24.88
N THR A 146 2.21 -0.66 -25.15
CA THR A 146 3.27 -0.35 -26.12
C THR A 146 2.75 -0.41 -27.56
N SER A 147 3.01 0.64 -28.34
CA SER A 147 2.65 0.69 -29.76
C SER A 147 3.56 -0.19 -30.61
N ILE A 148 2.97 -1.03 -31.46
CA ILE A 148 3.70 -1.90 -32.42
C ILE A 148 4.51 -1.07 -33.42
N TYR A 149 3.93 0.04 -33.91
CA TYR A 149 4.60 0.96 -34.82
C TYR A 149 5.04 2.21 -34.06
N GLN A 150 6.34 2.45 -33.98
CA GLN A 150 6.90 3.60 -33.26
C GLN A 150 7.00 4.88 -34.11
N ALA A 151 6.68 4.80 -35.40
CA ALA A 151 6.61 5.97 -36.26
C ALA A 151 5.39 6.82 -35.87
N GLY A 152 5.59 8.13 -35.63
CA GLY A 152 4.50 9.04 -35.29
C GLY A 152 4.03 8.98 -33.83
N ALA A 153 4.97 8.84 -32.88
CA ALA A 153 4.67 8.88 -31.44
C ALA A 153 3.85 10.12 -31.03
N GLU A 154 4.15 11.29 -31.59
CA GLU A 154 3.40 12.54 -31.33
C GLU A 154 1.96 12.47 -31.84
N ALA A 155 1.75 11.92 -33.04
CA ALA A 155 0.40 11.73 -33.60
C ALA A 155 -0.42 10.75 -32.75
N THR A 156 0.22 9.69 -32.24
CA THR A 156 -0.41 8.72 -31.32
C THR A 156 -0.71 9.34 -29.95
N ALA A 157 0.17 10.20 -29.44
CA ALA A 157 -0.08 10.95 -28.22
C ALA A 157 -1.26 11.92 -28.37
N MET A 158 -1.31 12.68 -29.47
CA MET A 158 -2.40 13.60 -29.77
C MET A 158 -3.74 12.89 -29.96
N SER A 159 -3.74 11.73 -30.63
CA SER A 159 -4.97 10.93 -30.77
C SER A 159 -5.43 10.37 -29.43
N THR A 160 -4.51 9.92 -28.57
CA THR A 160 -4.80 9.43 -27.21
C THR A 160 -5.38 10.55 -26.34
N LYS A 161 -4.79 11.75 -26.40
CA LYS A 161 -5.31 12.94 -25.74
C LYS A 161 -6.72 13.30 -26.20
N ARG A 162 -6.97 13.31 -27.51
CA ARG A 162 -8.32 13.59 -28.04
C ARG A 162 -9.34 12.55 -27.56
N LEU A 163 -8.97 11.26 -27.53
CA LEU A 163 -9.83 10.19 -27.03
C LEU A 163 -10.10 10.33 -25.53
N LEU A 164 -9.10 10.73 -24.75
CA LEU A 164 -9.25 10.98 -23.31
C LEU A 164 -10.21 12.14 -23.03
N LEU A 165 -10.08 13.25 -23.76
CA LEU A 165 -10.98 14.39 -23.62
C LEU A 165 -12.41 14.05 -24.06
N ALA A 166 -12.58 13.11 -25.00
CA ALA A 166 -13.89 12.61 -25.40
C ALA A 166 -14.47 11.59 -24.41
N ASN A 167 -13.62 10.81 -23.74
CA ASN A 167 -14.00 9.81 -22.74
C ASN A 167 -13.03 9.82 -21.55
N PRO A 168 -13.32 10.60 -20.50
CA PRO A 168 -12.48 10.69 -19.30
C PRO A 168 -12.31 9.36 -18.55
N GLY A 169 -13.19 8.37 -18.76
CA GLY A 169 -13.09 7.05 -18.14
C GLY A 169 -11.85 6.25 -18.55
N SER A 170 -11.22 6.58 -19.69
CA SER A 170 -9.99 5.93 -20.18
C SER A 170 -8.70 6.62 -19.71
N ALA A 171 -8.75 7.42 -18.65
CA ALA A 171 -7.62 8.16 -18.08
C ALA A 171 -6.40 7.27 -17.74
N GLN A 172 -6.65 6.12 -17.12
CA GLN A 172 -5.60 5.20 -16.71
C GLN A 172 -4.87 4.56 -17.91
N ASP A 173 -5.63 4.17 -18.94
CA ASP A 173 -5.07 3.61 -20.16
C ASP A 173 -4.30 4.68 -20.95
N ALA A 174 -4.81 5.92 -20.97
CA ALA A 174 -4.14 7.04 -21.59
C ALA A 174 -2.78 7.34 -20.93
N SER A 175 -2.70 7.33 -19.58
CA SER A 175 -1.44 7.53 -18.88
C SER A 175 -0.41 6.44 -19.24
N TRP A 176 -0.82 5.17 -19.24
CA TRP A 176 0.09 4.07 -19.59
C TRP A 176 0.60 4.16 -21.02
N ARG A 177 -0.26 4.56 -21.96
CA ARG A 177 0.16 4.77 -23.36
C ARG A 177 1.15 5.91 -23.50
N TRP A 178 0.95 7.01 -22.80
CA TRP A 178 1.91 8.13 -22.80
C TRP A 178 3.24 7.75 -22.18
N GLU A 179 3.22 6.99 -21.07
CA GLU A 179 4.43 6.44 -20.45
C GLU A 179 5.18 5.50 -21.42
N ALA A 180 4.48 4.59 -22.09
CA ALA A 180 5.07 3.66 -23.06
C ALA A 180 5.67 4.34 -24.30
N LEU A 181 5.11 5.47 -24.73
CA LEU A 181 5.65 6.28 -25.83
C LEU A 181 6.90 7.09 -25.43
N GLY A 182 7.12 7.30 -24.13
CA GLY A 182 8.30 7.96 -23.58
C GLY A 182 8.28 9.49 -23.65
N LYS A 183 9.45 10.11 -23.42
CA LYS A 183 9.61 11.56 -23.22
C LYS A 183 9.17 12.45 -24.40
N ARG A 184 9.01 11.89 -25.60
CA ARG A 184 8.54 12.64 -26.79
C ARG A 184 7.11 13.14 -26.63
N VAL A 185 6.34 12.54 -25.72
CA VAL A 185 4.94 12.90 -25.44
C VAL A 185 4.82 14.13 -24.55
N ILE A 186 5.86 14.50 -23.81
CA ILE A 186 5.81 15.56 -22.80
C ILE A 186 5.17 16.87 -23.32
N PRO A 187 5.57 17.44 -24.48
CA PRO A 187 4.97 18.67 -24.98
C PRO A 187 3.45 18.57 -25.27
N VAL A 188 2.95 17.36 -25.52
CA VAL A 188 1.53 17.10 -25.83
C VAL A 188 0.66 17.05 -24.58
N ILE A 189 1.23 16.63 -23.44
CA ILE A 189 0.49 16.43 -22.18
C ILE A 189 0.65 17.60 -21.20
N GLN A 190 1.63 18.48 -21.40
CA GLN A 190 1.90 19.62 -20.51
C GLN A 190 0.71 20.57 -20.35
N ASP A 191 -0.07 20.79 -21.40
CA ASP A 191 -1.26 21.64 -21.33
C ASP A 191 -2.42 21.00 -20.54
N LEU A 192 -2.33 19.70 -20.22
CA LEU A 192 -3.30 19.02 -19.38
C LEU A 192 -2.96 19.10 -17.89
N TYR A 193 -1.80 19.60 -17.49
CA TYR A 193 -1.38 19.64 -16.07
C TYR A 193 -2.26 20.57 -15.23
N ASP A 194 -2.75 21.65 -15.83
CA ASP A 194 -3.64 22.63 -15.20
C ASP A 194 -5.10 22.49 -15.70
N PHE A 195 -5.44 21.33 -16.27
CA PHE A 195 -6.78 21.11 -16.82
C PHE A 195 -7.85 21.09 -15.72
N SER A 196 -9.05 21.61 -16.03
CA SER A 196 -10.13 21.75 -15.05
C SER A 196 -10.73 20.42 -14.62
N GLU A 197 -10.78 19.43 -15.53
CA GLU A 197 -11.27 18.09 -15.19
C GLU A 197 -10.19 17.25 -14.50
N GLU A 198 -10.57 16.60 -13.41
CA GLU A 198 -9.63 15.86 -12.58
C GLU A 198 -9.02 14.64 -13.29
N LEU A 199 -9.81 13.87 -14.03
CA LEU A 199 -9.33 12.62 -14.65
C LEU A 199 -8.27 12.85 -15.73
N PRO A 200 -8.48 13.75 -16.74
CA PRO A 200 -7.44 14.06 -17.72
C PRO A 200 -6.20 14.69 -17.08
N ARG A 201 -6.40 15.59 -16.10
CA ARG A 201 -5.30 16.20 -15.36
C ARG A 201 -4.45 15.16 -14.64
N MET A 202 -5.09 14.24 -13.90
CA MET A 202 -4.40 13.19 -13.15
C MET A 202 -3.64 12.24 -14.07
N ALA A 203 -4.23 11.85 -15.21
CA ALA A 203 -3.56 11.01 -16.20
C ALA A 203 -2.29 11.68 -16.75
N ALA A 204 -2.37 12.98 -17.04
CA ALA A 204 -1.24 13.75 -17.57
C ALA A 204 -0.15 13.94 -16.51
N LEU A 205 -0.51 14.30 -15.28
CA LEU A 205 0.44 14.46 -14.17
C LEU A 205 1.13 13.14 -13.84
N ARG A 206 0.40 12.01 -13.84
CA ARG A 206 0.98 10.68 -13.66
C ARG A 206 2.03 10.36 -14.73
N ALA A 207 1.64 10.49 -16.00
CA ALA A 207 2.55 10.23 -17.10
C ALA A 207 3.78 11.16 -17.06
N GLY A 208 3.57 12.44 -16.78
CA GLY A 208 4.64 13.42 -16.64
C GLY A 208 5.60 13.11 -15.48
N ALA A 209 5.08 12.73 -14.30
CA ALA A 209 5.89 12.34 -13.15
C ALA A 209 6.78 11.14 -13.47
N ARG A 210 6.21 10.07 -14.05
CA ARG A 210 6.95 8.86 -14.46
C ARG A 210 7.96 9.12 -15.58
N LEU A 211 7.68 10.08 -16.47
CA LEU A 211 8.60 10.52 -17.51
C LEU A 211 9.67 11.51 -17.02
N ASN A 212 9.67 11.87 -15.73
CA ASN A 212 10.56 12.82 -15.08
C ASN A 212 10.47 14.24 -15.66
N ASP A 213 9.26 14.74 -15.93
CA ASP A 213 9.04 16.17 -16.23
C ASP A 213 9.03 17.00 -14.94
N ALA A 214 9.86 18.03 -14.88
CA ALA A 214 9.95 18.94 -13.76
C ALA A 214 8.74 19.88 -13.64
N LEU A 215 8.00 20.13 -14.73
CA LEU A 215 6.84 21.02 -14.75
C LEU A 215 5.61 20.43 -14.03
N VAL A 216 5.61 19.13 -13.77
CA VAL A 216 4.54 18.42 -13.05
C VAL A 216 4.57 18.74 -11.55
N VAL A 217 5.72 19.15 -11.02
CA VAL A 217 5.93 19.29 -9.58
C VAL A 217 5.04 20.36 -8.93
N PRO A 218 4.94 21.61 -9.46
CA PRO A 218 4.08 22.61 -8.83
C PRO A 218 2.59 22.22 -8.78
N PRO A 219 1.96 21.74 -9.87
CA PRO A 219 0.57 21.27 -9.81
C PRO A 219 0.35 20.11 -8.85
N LEU A 220 1.29 19.16 -8.76
CA LEU A 220 1.21 18.05 -7.79
C LEU A 220 1.32 18.53 -6.35
N ILE A 221 2.19 19.50 -6.05
CA ILE A 221 2.30 20.08 -4.71
C ILE A 221 1.00 20.82 -4.34
N GLU A 222 0.43 21.57 -5.27
CA GLU A 222 -0.86 22.25 -5.05
C GLU A 222 -1.96 21.23 -4.74
N MET A 223 -2.07 20.17 -5.56
CA MET A 223 -3.03 19.09 -5.33
C MET A 223 -2.81 18.36 -4.00
N ALA A 224 -1.56 18.14 -3.60
CA ALA A 224 -1.24 17.51 -2.34
C ALA A 224 -1.61 18.39 -1.12
N ASN A 225 -1.71 19.70 -1.29
CA ASN A 225 -2.07 20.63 -0.22
C ASN A 225 -3.58 20.93 -0.14
N SER A 226 -4.27 21.15 -1.26
CA SER A 226 -5.62 21.73 -1.27
C SER A 226 -6.75 20.79 -1.74
N ALA A 227 -6.42 19.65 -2.35
CA ALA A 227 -7.43 18.76 -2.91
C ALA A 227 -8.16 17.90 -1.85
N SER A 228 -9.12 17.09 -2.30
CA SER A 228 -9.73 16.04 -1.48
C SER A 228 -8.67 15.06 -0.96
N LEU A 229 -8.90 14.45 0.21
CA LEU A 229 -7.91 13.57 0.85
C LEU A 229 -7.38 12.46 -0.08
N ASP A 230 -8.26 11.81 -0.84
CA ASP A 230 -7.89 10.74 -1.78
C ASP A 230 -6.99 11.25 -2.92
N THR A 231 -7.27 12.46 -3.41
CA THR A 231 -6.47 13.12 -4.45
C THR A 231 -5.14 13.65 -3.89
N ARG A 232 -5.11 14.12 -2.64
CA ARG A 232 -3.86 14.46 -1.93
C ARG A 232 -2.95 13.24 -1.82
N LEU A 233 -3.48 12.10 -1.37
CA LEU A 233 -2.73 10.85 -1.25
C LEU A 233 -2.21 10.34 -2.59
N ARG A 234 -3.02 10.45 -3.66
CA ARG A 234 -2.55 10.15 -5.02
C ARG A 234 -1.42 11.08 -5.45
N ALA A 235 -1.55 12.39 -5.22
CA ALA A 235 -0.52 13.36 -5.59
C ALA A 235 0.81 13.09 -4.87
N ILE A 236 0.78 12.73 -3.58
CA ILE A 236 1.97 12.36 -2.80
C ILE A 236 2.67 11.13 -3.40
N ARG A 237 1.92 10.10 -3.80
CA ARG A 237 2.49 8.92 -4.49
C ARG A 237 3.12 9.28 -5.84
N LEU A 238 2.53 10.22 -6.57
CA LEU A 238 3.13 10.69 -7.83
C LEU A 238 4.40 11.53 -7.59
N LEU A 239 4.45 12.29 -6.50
CA LEU A 239 5.65 13.01 -6.06
C LEU A 239 6.77 12.06 -5.62
N GLU A 240 6.43 10.93 -4.99
CA GLU A 240 7.37 9.84 -4.67
C GLU A 240 8.03 9.29 -5.94
N ASP A 241 7.22 8.97 -6.96
CA ASP A 241 7.66 8.40 -8.24
C ASP A 241 8.42 9.40 -9.14
N ALA A 242 8.25 10.70 -8.91
CA ALA A 242 8.90 11.73 -9.71
C ALA A 242 10.41 11.79 -9.46
N GLY A 243 11.16 12.20 -10.48
CA GLY A 243 12.61 12.30 -10.41
C GLY A 243 13.15 13.23 -9.32
N PHE A 244 14.48 13.29 -9.22
CA PHE A 244 15.15 14.13 -8.24
C PHE A 244 14.76 15.61 -8.42
N ASN A 245 14.11 16.17 -7.41
CA ASN A 245 13.74 17.58 -7.36
C ASN A 245 13.63 18.01 -5.88
N PRO A 246 14.52 18.89 -5.38
CA PRO A 246 14.53 19.32 -3.99
C PRO A 246 13.23 19.99 -3.51
N ARG A 247 12.42 20.54 -4.44
CA ARG A 247 11.12 21.14 -4.10
C ARG A 247 10.12 20.10 -3.60
N ILE A 248 10.21 18.87 -4.11
CA ILE A 248 9.37 17.76 -3.67
C ILE A 248 9.70 17.43 -2.22
N ASP A 249 10.99 17.27 -1.91
CA ASP A 249 11.45 16.92 -0.57
C ASP A 249 11.04 17.99 0.46
N LEU A 250 11.15 19.27 0.09
CA LEU A 250 10.69 20.37 0.93
C LEU A 250 9.17 20.30 1.18
N ALA A 251 8.36 20.09 0.14
CA ALA A 251 6.91 20.01 0.27
C ALA A 251 6.48 18.79 1.09
N LEU A 252 7.10 17.63 0.87
CA LEU A 252 6.81 16.42 1.66
C LEU A 252 7.18 16.59 3.13
N ARG A 253 8.27 17.31 3.44
CA ARG A 253 8.64 17.62 4.83
C ARG A 253 7.60 18.49 5.53
N GLU A 254 7.01 19.47 4.83
CA GLU A 254 5.91 20.27 5.37
C GLU A 254 4.66 19.41 5.64
N MET A 255 4.37 18.43 4.77
CA MET A 255 3.26 17.49 4.92
C MET A 255 3.42 16.50 6.09
N LEU A 256 4.62 16.36 6.66
CA LEU A 256 4.83 15.59 7.90
C LEU A 256 4.12 16.23 9.10
N ASP A 257 3.74 17.50 9.02
CA ASP A 257 3.00 18.22 10.06
C ASP A 257 1.53 18.46 9.70
N ASP A 258 1.00 17.75 8.69
CA ASP A 258 -0.41 17.88 8.29
C ASP A 258 -1.35 17.36 9.40
N ASP A 259 -2.56 17.94 9.48
CA ASP A 259 -3.57 17.49 10.44
C ASP A 259 -4.02 16.03 10.16
N ALA A 260 -4.08 15.64 8.88
CA ALA A 260 -4.48 14.30 8.48
C ALA A 260 -3.32 13.29 8.65
N VAL A 261 -3.55 12.30 9.50
CA VAL A 261 -2.59 11.20 9.78
C VAL A 261 -2.11 10.52 8.49
N ASP A 262 -3.02 10.24 7.55
CA ASP A 262 -2.67 9.51 6.33
C ASP A 262 -1.76 10.30 5.40
N VAL A 263 -1.88 11.62 5.40
CA VAL A 263 -0.99 12.50 4.64
C VAL A 263 0.39 12.50 5.25
N ARG A 264 0.50 12.59 6.59
CA ARG A 264 1.79 12.48 7.29
C ARG A 264 2.49 11.15 6.98
N LEU A 265 1.74 10.04 7.03
CA LEU A 265 2.27 8.71 6.73
C LEU A 265 2.66 8.55 5.26
N ALA A 266 1.85 9.05 4.32
CA ALA A 266 2.19 9.00 2.90
C ALA A 266 3.42 9.86 2.58
N ALA A 267 3.55 11.04 3.21
CA ALA A 267 4.71 11.90 3.06
C ALA A 267 5.97 11.25 3.64
N TYR A 268 5.84 10.58 4.79
CA TYR A 268 6.91 9.78 5.39
C TYR A 268 7.38 8.65 4.48
N GLU A 269 6.45 7.83 3.95
CA GLU A 269 6.77 6.74 3.01
C GLU A 269 7.50 7.28 1.77
N ALA A 270 7.00 8.38 1.20
CA ALA A 270 7.61 9.02 0.05
C ALA A 270 9.05 9.50 0.34
N LEU A 271 9.30 10.10 1.51
CA LEU A 271 10.62 10.57 1.92
C LEU A 271 11.60 9.43 2.19
N ILE A 272 11.14 8.27 2.68
CA ILE A 272 11.97 7.06 2.82
C ILE A 272 12.42 6.58 1.45
N THR A 273 11.49 6.41 0.50
CA THR A 273 11.80 5.96 -0.86
C THR A 273 12.82 6.89 -1.54
N ARG A 274 12.71 8.19 -1.26
CA ARG A 274 13.59 9.23 -1.79
C ARG A 274 14.91 9.39 -1.02
N ASN A 275 15.09 8.68 0.09
CA ASN A 275 16.26 8.70 0.97
C ASN A 275 16.60 10.12 1.45
N ASP A 276 15.62 10.78 2.08
CA ASP A 276 15.78 12.15 2.58
C ASP A 276 16.84 12.26 3.70
N PRO A 277 17.82 13.18 3.58
CA PRO A 277 18.94 13.27 4.54
C PRO A 277 18.55 13.80 5.94
N LEU A 278 17.36 14.37 6.12
CA LEU A 278 16.90 14.82 7.44
C LEU A 278 16.28 13.69 8.26
N MET A 279 15.91 12.57 7.62
CA MET A 279 15.47 11.37 8.32
C MET A 279 16.68 10.61 8.86
N ARG A 280 16.65 10.29 10.14
CA ARG A 280 17.70 9.48 10.76
C ARG A 280 17.22 8.04 10.84
N HIS A 281 17.92 7.17 10.14
CA HIS A 281 17.68 5.73 10.12
C HIS A 281 18.71 5.04 11.01
N TYR A 282 18.25 4.21 11.95
CA TYR A 282 19.09 3.39 12.81
C TYR A 282 18.75 1.92 12.61
N ASP A 283 19.70 1.14 12.13
CA ASP A 283 19.55 -0.32 12.09
C ASP A 283 19.82 -0.90 13.49
N VAL A 284 18.81 -1.55 14.06
CA VAL A 284 18.90 -2.18 15.38
C VAL A 284 19.25 -3.66 15.19
N ASN A 285 20.56 -3.94 15.05
CA ASN A 285 21.15 -5.28 14.90
C ASN A 285 20.53 -6.15 13.79
N GLY A 286 20.11 -5.55 12.68
CA GLY A 286 19.48 -6.26 11.57
C GLY A 286 18.10 -6.85 11.90
N ARG A 287 17.48 -6.42 13.01
CA ARG A 287 16.15 -6.90 13.43
C ARG A 287 15.03 -5.99 12.93
N PHE A 288 15.21 -4.69 13.08
CA PHE A 288 14.29 -3.66 12.61
C PHE A 288 15.01 -2.33 12.45
N MET A 289 14.42 -1.47 11.64
CA MET A 289 14.88 -0.10 11.43
C MET A 289 14.12 0.86 12.34
N LEU A 290 14.82 1.77 13.02
CA LEU A 290 14.25 2.87 13.77
C LEU A 290 14.45 4.17 12.97
N ASP A 291 13.35 4.79 12.61
CA ASP A 291 13.31 6.02 11.81
C ASP A 291 12.88 7.19 12.70
N ILE A 292 13.75 8.19 12.88
CA ILE A 292 13.46 9.40 13.66
C ILE A 292 13.12 10.54 12.69
N ILE A 293 11.88 11.04 12.81
CA ILE A 293 11.32 12.05 11.90
C ILE A 293 11.14 13.37 12.65
N PRO A 294 11.73 14.49 12.15
CA PRO A 294 11.44 15.81 12.69
C PRO A 294 10.01 16.22 12.31
N SER A 295 9.11 16.20 13.28
CA SER A 295 7.73 16.67 13.14
C SER A 295 7.29 17.40 14.41
N ARG A 296 6.38 18.36 14.27
CA ARG A 296 5.72 19.07 15.38
C ARG A 296 4.64 18.23 16.04
N ILE A 297 4.10 17.23 15.34
CA ILE A 297 3.02 16.38 15.83
C ILE A 297 3.61 15.03 16.26
N PRO A 298 3.65 14.72 17.57
CA PRO A 298 4.31 13.51 18.03
C PRO A 298 3.47 12.26 17.76
N MET A 299 4.07 11.28 17.11
CA MET A 299 3.39 10.05 16.69
C MET A 299 4.38 8.88 16.60
N ILE A 300 3.93 7.68 16.93
CA ILE A 300 4.67 6.45 16.72
C ILE A 300 3.93 5.64 15.65
N TYR A 301 4.65 5.25 14.60
CA TYR A 301 4.13 4.39 13.53
C TYR A 301 4.93 3.09 13.47
N VAL A 302 4.22 1.97 13.33
CA VAL A 302 4.83 0.63 13.26
C VAL A 302 4.37 -0.12 12.01
N THR A 303 5.31 -0.71 11.29
CA THR A 303 5.01 -1.53 10.11
C THR A 303 4.61 -2.96 10.51
N GLN A 304 3.73 -3.55 9.72
CA GLN A 304 3.28 -4.93 9.90
C GLN A 304 3.39 -5.74 8.60
N THR A 305 3.84 -5.11 7.52
CA THR A 305 4.23 -5.75 6.28
C THR A 305 5.59 -5.22 5.82
N GLY A 306 6.23 -5.91 4.88
CA GLY A 306 7.55 -5.52 4.38
C GLY A 306 8.62 -5.56 5.47
N GLU A 307 9.50 -4.56 5.44
CA GLU A 307 10.61 -4.42 6.39
C GLU A 307 10.14 -3.94 7.78
N PRO A 308 10.54 -4.61 8.87
CA PRO A 308 10.22 -4.18 10.23
C PRO A 308 10.77 -2.78 10.51
N ARG A 309 9.87 -1.83 10.77
CA ARG A 309 10.19 -0.41 10.96
C ARG A 309 9.37 0.18 12.11
N ILE A 310 10.04 0.95 12.95
CA ILE A 310 9.44 1.80 13.97
C ILE A 310 9.78 3.25 13.60
N ALA A 311 8.77 4.04 13.28
CA ALA A 311 8.91 5.45 12.96
C ALA A 311 8.47 6.31 14.14
N VAL A 312 9.34 7.19 14.60
CA VAL A 312 9.08 8.12 15.70
C VAL A 312 9.03 9.54 15.13
N PHE A 313 7.83 10.08 15.04
CA PHE A 313 7.57 11.48 14.69
C PHE A 313 7.72 12.34 15.94
N GLY A 314 8.57 13.35 15.87
CA GLY A 314 8.85 14.24 17.00
C GLY A 314 10.34 14.25 17.34
N THR A 315 10.85 15.43 17.68
CA THR A 315 12.24 15.58 18.14
C THR A 315 12.30 15.54 19.66
N GLY A 316 13.07 14.62 20.22
CA GLY A 316 13.36 14.58 21.66
C GLY A 316 12.17 14.16 22.53
N LEU A 317 11.38 13.19 22.05
CA LEU A 317 10.33 12.60 22.87
C LEU A 317 10.93 11.90 24.09
N GLU A 318 10.42 12.24 25.28
CA GLU A 318 10.83 11.62 26.53
C GLU A 318 9.68 10.83 27.14
N ILE A 319 10.02 9.72 27.79
CA ILE A 319 9.10 8.97 28.64
C ILE A 319 8.89 9.81 29.91
N PRO A 320 7.63 10.21 30.22
CA PRO A 320 7.37 11.07 31.37
C PRO A 320 7.70 10.34 32.67
N ARG A 321 8.12 11.13 33.65
CA ARG A 321 8.45 10.68 35.00
C ARG A 321 7.57 11.45 36.00
N PRO A 322 7.04 10.81 37.05
CA PRO A 322 7.26 9.41 37.42
C PRO A 322 6.48 8.43 36.55
N ILE A 323 7.03 7.23 36.37
CA ILE A 323 6.39 6.12 35.65
C ILE A 323 6.63 4.82 36.40
N LEU A 324 5.58 4.00 36.48
CA LEU A 324 5.67 2.59 36.86
C LEU A 324 4.80 1.83 35.86
N ALA A 325 5.44 1.12 34.95
CA ALA A 325 4.76 0.32 33.94
C ALA A 325 5.23 -1.14 34.06
N GLU A 326 4.29 -2.06 33.98
CA GLU A 326 4.54 -3.50 34.02
C GLU A 326 3.98 -4.12 32.74
N ALA A 327 4.75 -5.04 32.15
CA ALA A 327 4.29 -5.86 31.06
C ALA A 327 4.63 -7.33 31.30
N TRP A 328 3.79 -8.21 30.74
CA TRP A 328 4.00 -9.65 30.69
C TRP A 328 4.14 -10.31 32.09
N SER A 329 3.21 -9.98 32.99
CA SER A 329 3.16 -10.47 34.39
C SER A 329 4.49 -10.33 35.13
N GLY A 330 5.05 -9.12 35.14
CA GLY A 330 6.25 -8.77 35.89
C GLY A 330 7.56 -9.21 35.24
N ARG A 331 7.52 -9.80 34.02
CA ARG A 331 8.75 -10.09 33.26
C ARG A 331 9.41 -8.84 32.73
N PHE A 332 8.65 -7.77 32.55
CA PHE A 332 9.18 -6.47 32.16
C PHE A 332 8.61 -5.40 33.09
N MET A 333 9.47 -4.58 33.69
CA MET A 333 9.05 -3.43 34.48
C MET A 333 9.91 -2.21 34.14
N ILE A 334 9.27 -1.05 34.06
CA ILE A 334 9.94 0.24 33.96
C ILE A 334 9.58 1.06 35.18
N ARG A 335 10.59 1.62 35.82
CA ARG A 335 10.45 2.58 36.91
C ARG A 335 11.24 3.84 36.61
N GLY A 336 10.55 4.98 36.63
CA GLY A 336 11.16 6.30 36.56
C GLY A 336 10.68 7.13 37.75
N GLN A 337 11.61 7.75 38.46
CA GLN A 337 11.30 8.70 39.54
C GLN A 337 11.54 10.12 39.03
N ALA A 338 10.89 11.12 39.64
CA ALA A 338 10.99 12.52 39.19
C ALA A 338 12.39 13.13 39.45
N ASP A 339 13.10 12.61 40.45
CA ASP A 339 14.43 13.02 40.89
C ASP A 339 15.57 12.27 40.18
N ASN A 340 15.31 11.09 39.63
CA ASN A 340 16.30 10.29 38.90
C ASN A 340 16.30 10.65 37.39
N PRO A 341 17.43 11.06 36.81
CA PRO A 341 17.55 11.30 35.37
C PRO A 341 17.33 10.03 34.53
N ASN A 342 17.54 8.84 35.09
CA ASN A 342 17.49 7.58 34.37
C ASN A 342 16.22 6.77 34.70
N LEU A 343 15.82 5.94 33.76
CA LEU A 343 14.80 4.91 33.90
C LEU A 343 15.45 3.60 34.31
N GLU A 344 14.93 2.98 35.37
CA GLU A 344 15.26 1.62 35.78
C GLU A 344 14.38 0.65 34.99
N VAL A 345 15.01 -0.18 34.15
CA VAL A 345 14.33 -1.20 33.36
C VAL A 345 14.72 -2.57 33.90
N TYR A 346 13.73 -3.32 34.37
CA TYR A 346 13.86 -4.72 34.72
C TYR A 346 13.31 -5.59 33.59
N TYR A 347 14.09 -6.54 33.12
CA TYR A 347 13.63 -7.52 32.15
C TYR A 347 14.13 -8.93 32.46
N ARG A 348 13.23 -9.90 32.41
CA ARG A 348 13.52 -11.33 32.52
C ARG A 348 13.01 -12.04 31.27
N ALA A 349 13.94 -12.50 30.43
CA ALA A 349 13.62 -13.37 29.30
C ALA A 349 12.98 -14.68 29.79
N ALA A 350 12.10 -15.28 28.98
CA ALA A 350 11.35 -16.48 29.37
C ALA A 350 12.26 -17.65 29.76
N ASP A 351 13.40 -17.77 29.09
CA ASP A 351 14.37 -18.87 29.28
C ASP A 351 15.51 -18.50 30.24
N ALA A 352 15.52 -17.28 30.78
CA ALA A 352 16.61 -16.79 31.62
C ALA A 352 16.31 -16.97 33.13
N PRO A 353 17.24 -17.54 33.91
CA PRO A 353 17.04 -17.78 35.34
C PRO A 353 17.07 -16.50 36.19
N GLN A 354 17.65 -15.41 35.68
CA GLN A 354 17.75 -14.12 36.37
C GLN A 354 17.29 -12.98 35.45
N GLY A 355 16.63 -11.99 36.05
CA GLY A 355 16.28 -10.75 35.37
C GLY A 355 17.45 -9.76 35.38
N LEU A 356 17.56 -8.98 34.32
CA LEU A 356 18.53 -7.91 34.16
C LEU A 356 17.88 -6.61 34.63
N ILE A 357 18.61 -5.83 35.44
CA ILE A 357 18.27 -4.44 35.77
C ILE A 357 19.27 -3.55 35.06
N GLN A 358 18.78 -2.60 34.28
CA GLN A 358 19.59 -1.65 33.54
C GLN A 358 19.05 -0.23 33.71
N LEU A 359 19.96 0.74 33.61
CA LEU A 359 19.64 2.17 33.65
C LEU A 359 19.71 2.74 32.24
N VAL A 360 18.66 3.43 31.81
CA VAL A 360 18.53 3.99 30.46
C VAL A 360 18.13 5.46 30.53
N GLY A 361 18.54 6.26 29.56
CA GLY A 361 18.07 7.64 29.42
C GLY A 361 16.56 7.73 29.22
N PRO A 362 15.94 8.89 29.50
CA PRO A 362 14.48 9.05 29.41
C PRO A 362 14.00 9.22 27.96
N LYS A 363 14.91 9.43 27.00
CA LYS A 363 14.52 9.65 25.60
C LYS A 363 14.03 8.37 24.95
N LEU A 364 12.95 8.50 24.18
CA LEU A 364 12.26 7.39 23.55
C LEU A 364 13.12 6.71 22.48
N ASP A 365 13.91 7.46 21.71
CA ASP A 365 14.81 6.93 20.69
C ASP A 365 15.90 6.05 21.32
N GLU A 366 16.59 6.56 22.35
CA GLU A 366 17.60 5.80 23.11
C GLU A 366 16.98 4.56 23.77
N PHE A 367 15.75 4.68 24.28
CA PHE A 367 15.01 3.59 24.88
C PHE A 367 14.65 2.48 23.88
N ILE A 368 14.15 2.83 22.68
CA ILE A 368 13.82 1.84 21.64
C ILE A 368 15.07 1.09 21.17
N VAL A 369 16.16 1.82 20.94
CA VAL A 369 17.45 1.19 20.59
C VAL A 369 17.89 0.25 21.70
N PHE A 370 17.82 0.67 22.97
CA PHE A 370 18.18 -0.17 24.11
C PHE A 370 17.38 -1.48 24.19
N LEU A 371 16.06 -1.46 23.92
CA LEU A 371 15.24 -2.67 23.95
C LEU A 371 15.69 -3.69 22.89
N GLY A 372 15.97 -3.24 21.67
CA GLY A 372 16.38 -4.12 20.57
C GLY A 372 17.89 -4.41 20.52
N HIS A 373 18.71 -3.65 21.24
CA HIS A 373 20.16 -3.77 21.16
C HIS A 373 20.67 -5.08 21.77
N ARG A 374 21.63 -5.72 21.11
CA ARG A 374 22.38 -6.86 21.61
C ARG A 374 23.80 -6.41 21.92
N ALA A 375 24.20 -6.52 23.18
CA ALA A 375 25.59 -6.28 23.55
C ALA A 375 26.52 -7.23 22.78
N SER A 376 27.44 -6.67 22.01
CA SER A 376 28.47 -7.40 21.25
C SER A 376 29.86 -6.88 21.60
N ALA A 377 30.92 -7.57 21.16
CA ALA A 377 32.29 -7.11 21.38
C ALA A 377 32.59 -5.78 20.67
N ASP A 378 31.94 -5.55 19.52
CA ASP A 378 32.08 -4.33 18.73
C ASP A 378 31.17 -3.20 19.26
N GLU A 379 30.02 -3.54 19.84
CA GLU A 379 29.09 -2.59 20.47
C GLU A 379 28.74 -3.02 21.90
N PRO A 380 29.59 -2.65 22.89
CA PRO A 380 29.47 -3.12 24.28
C PRO A 380 28.35 -2.43 25.07
N LYS A 381 27.53 -1.59 24.43
CA LYS A 381 26.40 -0.92 25.08
C LYS A 381 25.42 -1.98 25.59
N PRO A 382 24.84 -1.80 26.79
CA PRO A 382 23.84 -2.72 27.31
C PRO A 382 22.57 -2.65 26.45
N GLY A 383 21.90 -3.78 26.30
CA GLY A 383 20.63 -3.90 25.60
C GLY A 383 19.93 -5.20 25.97
N LEU A 384 18.64 -5.29 25.67
CA LEU A 384 17.79 -6.42 26.11
C LEU A 384 17.61 -7.52 25.07
N ASP A 385 18.18 -7.35 23.87
CA ASP A 385 18.10 -8.31 22.77
C ASP A 385 16.65 -8.72 22.42
N MET A 386 15.70 -7.79 22.51
CA MET A 386 14.28 -8.06 22.23
C MET A 386 14.00 -8.16 20.74
N SER A 387 13.00 -8.97 20.38
CA SER A 387 12.49 -9.06 19.01
C SER A 387 11.62 -7.85 18.66
N TYR A 388 11.44 -7.57 17.36
CA TYR A 388 10.57 -6.48 16.88
C TYR A 388 9.17 -6.51 17.53
N GLY A 389 8.52 -7.68 17.57
CA GLY A 389 7.20 -7.83 18.19
C GLY A 389 7.17 -7.50 19.68
N GLN A 390 8.23 -7.84 20.43
CA GLN A 390 8.36 -7.53 21.85
C GLN A 390 8.54 -6.02 22.08
N VAL A 391 9.38 -5.36 21.28
CA VAL A 391 9.57 -3.91 21.33
C VAL A 391 8.26 -3.18 21.04
N VAL A 392 7.57 -3.55 19.96
CA VAL A 392 6.26 -2.96 19.61
C VAL A 392 5.22 -3.21 20.70
N GLY A 393 5.21 -4.40 21.30
CA GLY A 393 4.31 -4.73 22.41
C GLY A 393 4.52 -3.83 23.64
N ILE A 394 5.78 -3.55 24.00
CA ILE A 394 6.11 -2.62 25.10
C ILE A 394 5.66 -1.19 24.75
N LEU A 395 5.97 -0.70 23.56
CA LEU A 395 5.58 0.65 23.13
C LEU A 395 4.05 0.82 23.13
N HIS A 396 3.33 -0.17 22.61
CA HIS A 396 1.89 -0.19 22.61
C HIS A 396 1.33 -0.21 24.03
N ARG A 397 1.95 -0.94 24.97
CA ARG A 397 1.52 -0.95 26.37
C ARG A 397 1.72 0.41 27.04
N LEU A 398 2.88 1.03 26.86
CA LEU A 398 3.17 2.37 27.41
C LEU A 398 2.20 3.43 26.88
N TRP A 399 1.81 3.32 25.61
CA TRP A 399 0.78 4.16 25.03
C TRP A 399 -0.62 3.87 25.59
N ARG A 400 -1.02 2.59 25.67
CA ARG A 400 -2.33 2.15 26.19
C ARG A 400 -2.55 2.57 27.65
N ASP A 401 -1.50 2.50 28.46
CA ASP A 401 -1.51 2.90 29.86
C ASP A 401 -1.39 4.44 30.03
N LYS A 402 -1.42 5.20 28.92
CA LYS A 402 -1.36 6.67 28.83
C LYS A 402 -0.08 7.27 29.39
N HIS A 403 1.01 6.51 29.40
CA HIS A 403 2.33 7.02 29.75
C HIS A 403 2.98 7.77 28.59
N LEU A 404 2.55 7.57 27.34
CA LEU A 404 3.06 8.34 26.21
C LEU A 404 1.96 9.27 25.68
N ALA A 405 2.21 10.58 25.70
CA ALA A 405 1.31 11.59 25.13
C ALA A 405 1.53 11.73 23.61
N VAL A 406 1.48 10.60 22.90
CA VAL A 406 1.72 10.50 21.45
C VAL A 406 0.60 9.69 20.82
N ASP A 407 0.33 9.93 19.54
CA ASP A 407 -0.55 9.04 18.78
C ASP A 407 0.20 7.75 18.41
N PHE A 408 -0.44 6.59 18.54
CA PHE A 408 0.14 5.30 18.15
C PHE A 408 -0.66 4.73 16.99
N LYS A 409 0.03 4.43 15.89
CA LYS A 409 -0.59 3.96 14.64
C LYS A 409 0.09 2.70 14.13
N ALA A 410 -0.70 1.68 13.86
CA ALA A 410 -0.26 0.46 13.20
C ALA A 410 -0.70 0.44 11.74
N GLU A 411 0.11 -0.18 10.86
CA GLU A 411 -0.20 -0.29 9.43
C GLU A 411 -1.58 -0.93 9.13
N GLN A 412 -2.01 -1.95 9.88
CA GLN A 412 -3.33 -2.57 9.69
C GLN A 412 -4.50 -1.62 9.96
N ASP A 413 -4.37 -0.73 10.95
CA ASP A 413 -5.41 0.26 11.26
C ASP A 413 -5.60 1.23 10.10
N ARG A 414 -4.52 1.53 9.35
CA ARG A 414 -4.59 2.34 8.12
C ARG A 414 -5.30 1.61 6.99
N VAL A 415 -5.00 0.33 6.75
CA VAL A 415 -5.68 -0.45 5.70
C VAL A 415 -7.17 -0.55 6.00
N LEU A 416 -7.53 -0.84 7.25
CA LEU A 416 -8.92 -0.88 7.67
C LEU A 416 -9.61 0.49 7.56
N ALA A 417 -8.96 1.57 8.02
CA ALA A 417 -9.48 2.92 7.88
C ALA A 417 -9.66 3.34 6.41
N ALA A 418 -8.73 2.95 5.53
CA ALA A 418 -8.83 3.22 4.10
C ALA A 418 -10.00 2.45 3.44
N ILE A 419 -10.26 1.20 3.86
CA ILE A 419 -11.42 0.42 3.39
C ILE A 419 -12.72 1.06 3.88
N LEU A 420 -12.83 1.36 5.18
CA LEU A 420 -14.02 1.99 5.78
C LEU A 420 -14.33 3.36 5.17
N ARG A 421 -13.31 4.12 4.75
CA ARG A 421 -13.51 5.39 4.03
C ARG A 421 -14.04 5.19 2.63
N ARG A 422 -13.51 4.23 1.87
CA ARG A 422 -14.05 3.88 0.54
C ARG A 422 -15.51 3.44 0.62
N GLU A 423 -15.90 2.70 1.66
CA GLU A 423 -17.31 2.35 1.89
C GLU A 423 -18.18 3.58 2.20
N LYS A 424 -17.67 4.54 2.96
CA LYS A 424 -18.38 5.80 3.26
C LYS A 424 -18.51 6.72 2.05
N ASP A 425 -17.50 6.81 1.20
CA ASP A 425 -17.53 7.64 -0.01
C ASP A 425 -18.50 7.07 -1.07
N VAL A 426 -18.68 5.74 -1.10
CA VAL A 426 -19.72 5.09 -1.94
C VAL A 426 -21.13 5.32 -1.36
N ALA A 427 -21.26 5.50 -0.05
CA ALA A 427 -22.54 5.69 0.62
C ALA A 427 -23.09 7.13 0.56
N ILE A 428 -22.34 8.11 0.06
CA ILE A 428 -22.79 9.51 0.01
C ILE A 428 -22.63 10.06 -1.41
N THR A 429 -23.55 9.67 -2.30
CA THR A 429 -24.07 10.56 -3.35
C THR A 429 -25.51 10.11 -3.69
N GLU A 430 -26.44 10.29 -2.76
CA GLU A 430 -27.85 10.40 -3.16
C GLU A 430 -28.00 11.74 -3.88
N ARG A 431 -28.29 11.65 -5.18
CA ARG A 431 -28.50 12.81 -6.06
C ARG A 431 -29.78 13.52 -5.60
N PRO A 432 -29.71 14.74 -5.05
CA PRO A 432 -30.85 15.34 -4.38
C PRO A 432 -31.70 16.12 -5.36
N GLU A 433 -32.33 15.47 -6.36
CA GLU A 433 -33.51 16.03 -7.07
C GLU A 433 -34.15 15.09 -8.10
N PHE A 434 -34.76 14.01 -7.62
CA PHE A 434 -36.10 13.68 -8.11
C PHE A 434 -37.04 13.93 -6.94
N GLY A 435 -37.80 15.02 -7.04
CA GLY A 435 -38.86 15.32 -6.08
C GLY A 435 -39.83 14.16 -5.99
N ASP A 436 -40.37 13.96 -4.80
CA ASP A 436 -41.47 13.04 -4.52
C ASP A 436 -42.65 13.31 -5.46
N GLU A 437 -42.70 12.63 -6.61
CA GLU A 437 -43.95 12.41 -7.34
C GLU A 437 -44.59 11.13 -6.80
N ARG A 438 -45.19 11.26 -5.61
CA ARG A 438 -46.32 10.43 -5.18
C ARG A 438 -47.40 11.33 -4.60
N SER A 439 -48.15 11.97 -5.49
CA SER A 439 -49.58 12.19 -5.31
C SER A 439 -50.23 12.60 -6.63
N ASP A 440 -50.37 11.65 -7.55
CA ASP A 440 -51.48 11.66 -8.50
C ASP A 440 -52.31 10.38 -8.28
N PRO A 441 -53.54 10.48 -7.74
CA PRO A 441 -54.42 9.35 -7.52
C PRO A 441 -55.34 9.18 -8.72
N ASP A 442 -54.80 8.85 -9.88
CA ASP A 442 -55.61 8.45 -11.04
C ASP A 442 -54.68 7.76 -12.02
N PHE A 443 -54.65 6.42 -12.03
CA PHE A 443 -54.34 5.56 -13.18
C PHE A 443 -54.08 4.13 -12.66
N ASP A 444 -55.15 3.45 -12.26
CA ASP A 444 -55.11 2.03 -11.90
C ASP A 444 -56.21 1.30 -12.69
N PHE A 445 -55.87 0.83 -13.89
CA PHE A 445 -56.67 -0.15 -14.62
C PHE A 445 -55.75 -1.07 -15.41
N LEU A 446 -55.58 -2.30 -14.91
CA LEU A 446 -55.79 -3.57 -15.62
C LEU A 446 -55.26 -4.73 -14.75
N ASP A 447 -56.03 -5.15 -13.75
CA ASP A 447 -55.91 -6.49 -13.16
C ASP A 447 -56.89 -7.42 -13.91
N PRO A 448 -56.41 -8.42 -14.67
CA PRO A 448 -57.24 -9.22 -15.57
C PRO A 448 -58.04 -10.33 -14.88
N ASN A 449 -58.23 -10.28 -13.55
CA ASN A 449 -58.74 -11.44 -12.80
C ASN A 449 -59.85 -11.16 -11.78
N ALA A 450 -60.82 -10.30 -12.13
CA ALA A 450 -62.07 -10.20 -11.38
C ALA A 450 -63.28 -10.30 -12.32
N GLY A 451 -63.89 -11.49 -12.36
CA GLY A 451 -65.11 -11.76 -13.12
C GLY A 451 -66.40 -11.55 -12.32
N GLY A 452 -67.42 -11.01 -12.99
CA GLY A 452 -68.84 -11.29 -12.75
C GLY A 452 -69.67 -10.28 -11.94
N PRO A 453 -70.98 -10.11 -12.22
CA PRO A 453 -71.67 -8.80 -12.39
C PRO A 453 -72.79 -8.57 -11.33
N PRO A 454 -73.65 -7.50 -11.30
CA PRO A 454 -74.60 -7.12 -12.38
C PRO A 454 -75.12 -5.64 -12.49
N SER A 455 -75.81 -5.39 -13.61
CA SER A 455 -77.07 -4.61 -13.80
C SER A 455 -77.15 -3.08 -13.73
N GLY A 456 -77.91 -2.52 -14.70
CA GLY A 456 -78.68 -1.26 -14.60
C GLY A 456 -78.13 -0.14 -15.48
N ASP A 457 -78.53 -0.04 -16.75
CA ASP A 457 -79.67 0.77 -17.21
C ASP A 457 -79.49 2.27 -16.94
N LEU A 458 -79.27 3.04 -18.00
CA LEU A 458 -79.81 4.39 -18.21
C LEU A 458 -79.42 4.84 -19.63
N GLY A 459 -80.37 4.69 -20.54
CA GLY A 459 -80.32 5.31 -21.84
C GLY A 459 -80.52 6.83 -21.81
N SER A 460 -80.55 7.37 -23.03
CA SER A 460 -80.95 8.73 -23.42
C SER A 460 -80.00 9.87 -23.04
N ILE A 461 -79.30 10.42 -24.05
CA ILE A 461 -79.36 11.83 -24.44
C ILE A 461 -78.95 11.92 -25.93
N GLU A 462 -79.79 12.60 -26.72
CA GLU A 462 -79.69 12.84 -28.17
C GLU A 462 -78.50 13.75 -28.55
N MET A 463 -77.92 13.51 -29.74
CA MET A 463 -76.99 14.42 -30.41
C MET A 463 -77.74 15.40 -31.33
N PRO A 464 -77.32 16.68 -31.44
CA PRO A 464 -77.86 17.62 -32.43
C PRO A 464 -77.23 17.41 -33.82
N PRO A 465 -77.95 17.72 -34.92
CA PRO A 465 -77.50 17.43 -36.28
C PRO A 465 -76.56 18.49 -36.86
N LEU A 466 -75.62 18.05 -37.70
CA LEU A 466 -74.75 18.91 -38.51
C LEU A 466 -75.46 19.34 -39.82
N PRO A 467 -75.30 20.59 -40.28
CA PRO A 467 -75.88 21.07 -41.53
C PRO A 467 -75.10 20.58 -42.76
N SER A 468 -75.86 20.33 -43.83
CA SER A 468 -75.44 19.71 -45.08
C SER A 468 -74.90 20.71 -46.12
N ARG A 469 -73.74 20.40 -46.70
CA ARG A 469 -73.59 20.07 -48.14
C ARG A 469 -72.21 19.54 -48.46
#